data_AF-A0ABD0Z8Y2-F1
#
_entry.id   AF-A0ABD0Z8Y2-F1
#
_cell.length_a   1.000
_cell.length_b   1.000
_cell.length_c   1.000
_cell.angle_alpha   90.00
_cell.angle_beta   90.00
_cell.angle_gamma   90.00
#
_symmetry.space_group_name_H-M   'P 1'
#
loop_
_entity.id
_entity.type
_entity.pdbx_description
1 polymer ?
#
loop_
_entity_poly.entity_id
_entity_poly.type
_entity_poly.pdbx_seq_one_letter_code
_entity_poly.pdbx_strand_id
1 'polypeptide(L)'
;MAASLQSANPTLSQTLASPNRSSFASFRSPFLRFDSTSVTFNFKPLVVSREAASAFVTRSAAEPQERKTFHGLCYVVGDNIDTDQIIPAEFLTLVPSNPDEYEKLGSYALIGLPAAYKERFVQPGEMKTKYSIIIGGENFGCGSSREHAPVCLGAAGAKAVVAQSYARIFFRNSVATGEIYPLDSEVRVCDECKTGDVATVELREGDSILINHTTGKEYKLKPIGDAGPVIDAGGIFAYARKAGMIPSASA
;
A
#
# COMPACT_ATOMS: atom_id res chain seq x y z
N MET A 1 28.02 -65.48 -7.76
CA MET A 1 28.05 -65.83 -6.32
C MET A 1 27.40 -64.65 -5.58
N ALA A 2 26.08 -64.62 -5.39
CA ALA A 2 25.29 -65.26 -4.30
C ALA A 2 25.79 -64.81 -2.91
N ALA A 3 25.02 -64.29 -1.94
CA ALA A 3 23.57 -64.12 -1.71
C ALA A 3 23.41 -62.92 -0.72
N SER A 4 22.43 -62.01 -0.86
CA SER A 4 21.10 -61.98 -0.21
C SER A 4 21.06 -62.36 1.28
N LEU A 5 20.58 -61.44 2.13
CA LEU A 5 19.56 -61.72 3.16
C LEU A 5 18.92 -60.41 3.66
N GLN A 6 17.59 -60.38 3.53
CA GLN A 6 16.64 -59.37 3.99
C GLN A 6 16.34 -59.53 5.49
N SER A 7 15.91 -58.46 6.16
CA SER A 7 15.05 -58.60 7.35
C SER A 7 13.87 -57.63 7.28
N ALA A 8 12.69 -58.16 7.61
CA ALA A 8 11.38 -57.69 7.23
C ALA A 8 10.73 -56.68 8.20
N ASN A 9 9.81 -55.88 7.66
CA ASN A 9 8.73 -55.18 8.38
C ASN A 9 7.72 -56.17 8.98
N PRO A 10 6.84 -55.69 9.88
CA PRO A 10 5.44 -55.98 9.68
C PRO A 10 4.57 -54.72 9.70
N THR A 11 3.86 -54.57 8.59
CA THR A 11 2.65 -53.79 8.36
C THR A 11 1.52 -54.34 9.22
N LEU A 12 0.72 -53.46 9.85
CA LEU A 12 -0.60 -53.81 10.38
C LEU A 12 -1.66 -52.94 9.69
N SER A 13 -2.42 -53.60 8.81
CA SER A 13 -3.69 -53.11 8.23
C SER A 13 -4.82 -53.94 8.82
N GLN A 14 -5.85 -53.30 9.40
CA GLN A 14 -7.23 -53.81 9.52
C GLN A 14 -8.17 -52.58 9.62
N THR A 15 -8.85 -52.20 8.54
CA THR A 15 -10.26 -52.51 8.17
C THR A 15 -11.37 -51.89 9.04
N LEU A 16 -12.07 -50.94 8.40
CA LEU A 16 -13.54 -50.72 8.32
C LEU A 16 -14.40 -50.84 9.60
N ALA A 17 -15.02 -49.72 10.00
CA ALA A 17 -16.48 -49.57 10.13
C ALA A 17 -16.88 -48.14 10.55
N SER A 18 -17.81 -47.52 9.82
CA SER A 18 -18.77 -46.53 10.35
C SER A 18 -20.04 -47.28 10.76
N PRO A 19 -20.79 -46.90 11.82
CA PRO A 19 -21.78 -45.83 11.64
C PRO A 19 -22.17 -45.01 12.89
N ASN A 20 -23.00 -43.98 12.62
CA ASN A 20 -24.04 -43.38 13.47
C ASN A 20 -23.72 -42.26 14.49
N ARG A 21 -24.19 -41.07 14.10
CA ARG A 21 -25.07 -40.13 14.83
C ARG A 21 -25.24 -40.38 16.34
N SER A 22 -24.84 -39.40 17.13
CA SER A 22 -25.50 -39.07 18.40
C SER A 22 -25.44 -37.56 18.69
N SER A 23 -26.61 -36.94 18.50
CA SER A 23 -27.25 -35.97 19.40
C SER A 23 -26.36 -34.98 20.19
N PHE A 24 -26.42 -33.70 19.79
CA PHE A 24 -26.06 -32.57 20.64
C PHE A 24 -26.99 -32.53 21.88
N ALA A 25 -26.41 -32.81 23.05
CA ALA A 25 -27.07 -32.60 24.32
C ALA A 25 -27.05 -31.10 24.65
N SER A 26 -28.25 -30.54 24.84
CA SER A 26 -28.50 -29.19 25.34
C SER A 26 -28.05 -29.09 26.79
N PHE A 27 -26.99 -28.32 27.05
CA PHE A 27 -26.64 -27.90 28.41
C PHE A 27 -27.53 -26.71 28.80
N ARG A 28 -28.54 -27.00 29.64
CA ARG A 28 -29.33 -25.99 30.37
C ARG A 28 -28.63 -25.66 31.70
N SER A 29 -28.13 -24.45 31.84
CA SER A 29 -27.81 -23.85 33.14
C SER A 29 -29.08 -23.31 33.81
N PRO A 30 -29.32 -23.56 35.10
CA PRO A 30 -30.36 -22.88 35.87
C PRO A 30 -29.84 -21.53 36.39
N PHE A 31 -30.76 -20.64 36.75
CA PHE A 31 -30.54 -19.32 37.37
C PHE A 31 -30.27 -18.16 36.38
N LEU A 32 -31.34 -17.48 35.98
CA LEU A 32 -31.76 -16.16 36.51
C LEU A 32 -33.14 -15.83 35.91
N ARG A 33 -34.17 -15.74 36.77
CA ARG A 33 -35.51 -15.27 36.39
C ARG A 33 -35.48 -13.74 36.41
N PHE A 34 -35.74 -13.10 35.27
CA PHE A 34 -36.06 -11.67 35.22
C PHE A 34 -37.56 -11.51 35.04
N ASP A 35 -38.14 -10.70 35.93
CA ASP A 35 -39.56 -10.41 36.04
C ASP A 35 -39.97 -9.43 34.93
N SER A 36 -40.98 -9.80 34.15
CA SER A 36 -41.46 -9.03 33.00
C SER A 36 -42.41 -7.94 33.49
N THR A 37 -41.90 -6.74 33.77
CA THR A 37 -42.73 -5.53 33.89
C THR A 37 -42.80 -4.83 32.54
N SER A 38 -44.00 -4.85 31.95
CA SER A 38 -44.32 -4.19 30.68
C SER A 38 -44.37 -2.68 30.85
N VAL A 39 -43.39 -1.96 30.31
CA VAL A 39 -43.44 -0.49 30.16
C VAL A 39 -44.07 -0.18 28.81
N THR A 40 -45.27 0.41 28.84
CA THR A 40 -45.99 0.85 27.64
C THR A 40 -45.42 2.19 27.15
N PHE A 41 -44.64 2.18 26.07
CA PHE A 41 -44.23 3.40 25.39
C PHE A 41 -45.30 3.85 24.41
N ASN A 42 -45.88 5.03 24.66
CA ASN A 42 -46.89 5.65 23.82
C ASN A 42 -46.22 6.40 22.65
N PHE A 43 -46.15 5.78 21.47
CA PHE A 43 -45.62 6.42 20.26
C PHE A 43 -46.72 7.25 19.57
N LYS A 44 -46.56 8.58 19.56
CA LYS A 44 -47.30 9.47 18.65
C LYS A 44 -46.63 9.45 17.27
N PRO A 45 -47.36 9.21 16.17
CA PRO A 45 -46.79 9.32 14.84
C PRO A 45 -46.65 10.81 14.48
N LEU A 46 -45.41 11.25 14.24
CA LEU A 46 -45.16 12.55 13.65
C LEU A 46 -45.34 12.43 12.12
N VAL A 47 -46.36 13.14 11.63
CA VAL A 47 -46.60 13.38 10.21
C VAL A 47 -45.43 14.17 9.65
N VAL A 48 -44.68 13.56 8.72
CA VAL A 48 -43.66 14.28 7.94
C VAL A 48 -44.36 14.92 6.75
N SER A 49 -44.59 16.23 6.84
CA SER A 49 -44.95 17.05 5.69
C SER A 49 -43.78 17.06 4.70
N ARG A 50 -44.05 16.67 3.46
CA ARG A 50 -43.07 16.57 2.38
C ARG A 50 -42.94 17.95 1.73
N GLU A 51 -42.05 18.79 2.24
CA GLU A 51 -41.62 20.00 1.55
C GLU A 51 -40.49 19.65 0.59
N ALA A 52 -40.81 19.67 -0.71
CA ALA A 52 -39.84 19.57 -1.78
C ALA A 52 -39.07 20.88 -1.90
N ALA A 53 -37.97 21.03 -1.16
CA ALA A 53 -36.97 22.04 -1.44
C ALA A 53 -36.00 21.49 -2.49
N SER A 54 -36.23 21.85 -3.75
CA SER A 54 -35.24 21.69 -4.83
C SER A 54 -34.08 22.65 -4.56
N ALA A 55 -33.11 22.20 -3.78
CA ALA A 55 -31.80 22.84 -3.73
C ALA A 55 -31.06 22.46 -5.01
N PHE A 56 -31.19 23.30 -6.03
CA PHE A 56 -30.23 23.36 -7.13
C PHE A 56 -28.87 23.64 -6.50
N VAL A 57 -28.09 22.60 -6.27
CA VAL A 57 -26.66 22.71 -6.06
C VAL A 57 -26.12 23.20 -7.40
N THR A 58 -25.90 24.51 -7.50
CA THR A 58 -25.03 25.10 -8.49
C THR A 58 -23.70 24.38 -8.38
N ARG A 59 -23.41 23.50 -9.35
CA ARG A 59 -22.06 22.99 -9.57
C ARG A 59 -21.20 24.23 -9.77
N SER A 60 -20.41 24.56 -8.75
CA SER A 60 -19.36 25.57 -8.86
C SER A 60 -18.50 25.19 -10.05
N ALA A 61 -18.25 26.17 -10.93
CA ALA A 61 -17.32 26.01 -12.03
C ALA A 61 -16.01 25.46 -11.47
N ALA A 62 -15.54 24.35 -12.05
CA ALA A 62 -14.28 23.73 -11.69
C ALA A 62 -13.17 24.77 -11.84
N GLU A 63 -12.55 25.15 -10.72
CA GLU A 63 -11.29 25.88 -10.73
C GLU A 63 -10.26 25.09 -11.54
N PRO A 64 -9.26 25.75 -12.18
CA PRO A 64 -8.23 25.04 -12.93
C PRO A 64 -7.48 24.09 -12.00
N GLN A 65 -7.84 22.81 -12.03
CA GLN A 65 -7.23 21.78 -11.20
C GLN A 65 -5.73 21.70 -11.55
N GLU A 66 -4.89 21.91 -10.54
CA GLU A 66 -3.44 21.86 -10.68
C GLU A 66 -3.03 20.44 -11.08
N ARG A 67 -2.55 20.27 -12.32
CA ARG A 67 -2.12 18.97 -12.85
C ARG A 67 -0.76 18.60 -12.28
N LYS A 68 -0.74 17.75 -11.26
CA LYS A 68 0.51 17.23 -10.71
C LYS A 68 1.11 16.19 -11.66
N THR A 69 2.39 16.36 -12.00
CA THR A 69 3.09 15.47 -12.91
C THR A 69 4.44 15.06 -12.34
N PHE A 70 4.86 13.82 -12.61
CA PHE A 70 6.18 13.31 -12.31
C PHE A 70 6.83 12.86 -13.60
N HIS A 71 7.99 13.43 -13.94
CA HIS A 71 8.72 13.07 -15.15
C HIS A 71 10.13 12.61 -14.79
N GLY A 72 10.62 11.60 -15.49
CA GLY A 72 12.01 11.16 -15.37
C GLY A 72 12.22 9.71 -15.80
N LEU A 73 13.38 9.18 -15.43
CA LEU A 73 13.73 7.79 -15.71
C LEU A 73 12.98 6.83 -14.78
N CYS A 74 12.60 5.68 -15.33
CA CYS A 74 11.98 4.59 -14.61
C CYS A 74 13.03 3.60 -14.08
N TYR A 75 12.83 3.11 -12.86
CA TYR A 75 13.51 1.92 -12.34
C TYR A 75 12.50 0.78 -12.21
N VAL A 76 12.71 -0.31 -12.94
CA VAL A 76 11.73 -1.39 -13.06
C VAL A 76 12.15 -2.58 -12.20
N VAL A 77 11.21 -3.04 -11.38
CA VAL A 77 11.31 -4.21 -10.51
C VAL A 77 10.10 -5.13 -10.69
N GLY A 78 10.24 -6.38 -10.25
CA GLY A 78 9.21 -7.41 -10.39
C GLY A 78 8.20 -7.45 -9.24
N ASP A 79 7.64 -8.63 -9.02
CA ASP A 79 6.66 -8.91 -7.97
C ASP A 79 7.33 -9.09 -6.59
N ASN A 80 6.56 -8.89 -5.52
CA ASN A 80 6.93 -9.20 -4.13
C ASN A 80 8.24 -8.53 -3.68
N ILE A 81 8.44 -7.27 -4.07
CA ILE A 81 9.52 -6.44 -3.53
C ILE A 81 9.19 -6.14 -2.07
N ASP A 82 9.84 -6.86 -1.15
CA ASP A 82 9.60 -6.72 0.28
C ASP A 82 10.36 -5.53 0.89
N THR A 83 10.03 -5.21 2.14
CA THR A 83 10.63 -4.10 2.88
C THR A 83 12.11 -4.29 3.21
N ASP A 84 12.64 -5.52 3.26
CA ASP A 84 14.08 -5.78 3.41
C ASP A 84 14.84 -5.51 2.11
N GLN A 85 14.22 -5.82 0.96
CA GLN A 85 14.75 -5.47 -0.35
C GLN A 85 14.76 -3.95 -0.58
N ILE A 86 13.74 -3.24 -0.10
CA ILE A 86 13.67 -1.78 -0.13
C ILE A 86 14.71 -1.15 0.80
N ILE A 87 14.76 -1.59 2.06
CA ILE A 87 15.75 -1.13 3.03
C ILE A 87 16.03 -2.20 4.10
N PRO A 88 17.25 -2.78 4.11
CA PRO A 88 17.63 -3.79 5.10
C PRO A 88 17.55 -3.30 6.55
N ALA A 89 17.30 -4.23 7.47
CA ALA A 89 17.07 -3.92 8.89
C ALA A 89 18.23 -3.21 9.59
N GLU A 90 19.47 -3.41 9.12
CA GLU A 90 20.68 -2.80 9.67
C GLU A 90 20.73 -1.27 9.51
N PHE A 91 19.97 -0.69 8.57
CA PHE A 91 19.93 0.75 8.34
C PHE A 91 18.80 1.47 9.09
N LEU A 92 17.95 0.73 9.83
CA LEU A 92 16.82 1.29 10.56
C LEU A 92 17.22 2.08 11.80
N THR A 93 18.51 2.10 12.14
CA THR A 93 19.05 2.94 13.21
C THR A 93 19.13 4.41 12.82
N LEU A 94 19.04 4.73 11.52
CA LEU A 94 18.98 6.11 11.03
C LEU A 94 17.62 6.73 11.34
N VAL A 95 17.65 7.99 11.78
CA VAL A 95 16.51 8.76 12.24
C VAL A 95 16.03 9.71 11.14
N PRO A 96 14.84 9.48 10.54
CA PRO A 96 14.34 10.32 9.44
C PRO A 96 14.13 11.80 9.76
N SER A 97 13.99 12.16 11.05
CA SER A 97 13.84 13.55 11.46
C SER A 97 15.16 14.33 11.52
N ASN A 98 16.30 13.64 11.45
CA ASN A 98 17.61 14.28 11.29
C ASN A 98 17.91 14.45 9.79
N PRO A 99 18.11 15.68 9.29
CA PRO A 99 18.34 15.94 7.86
C PRO A 99 19.50 15.13 7.25
N ASP A 100 20.63 15.03 7.94
CA ASP A 100 21.80 14.32 7.43
C ASP A 100 21.56 12.81 7.34
N GLU A 101 20.83 12.26 8.32
CA GLU A 101 20.47 10.84 8.35
C GLU A 101 19.35 10.52 7.36
N TYR A 102 18.42 11.46 7.12
CA TYR A 102 17.42 11.36 6.07
C TYR A 102 18.07 11.28 4.69
N GLU A 103 19.04 12.15 4.39
CA GLU A 103 19.78 12.07 3.14
C GLU A 103 20.54 10.74 3.03
N LYS A 104 21.14 10.27 4.13
CA LYS A 104 21.83 8.98 4.19
C LYS A 104 20.89 7.81 3.90
N LEU A 105 19.65 7.83 4.40
CA LEU A 105 18.63 6.80 4.11
C LEU A 105 18.41 6.64 2.60
N GLY A 106 18.47 7.74 1.84
CA GLY A 106 18.38 7.72 0.38
C GLY A 106 19.40 6.79 -0.26
N SER A 107 20.65 6.77 0.23
CA SER A 107 21.71 5.89 -0.32
C SER A 107 21.47 4.39 -0.15
N TYR A 108 20.55 4.00 0.74
CA TYR A 108 20.22 2.60 1.02
C TYR A 108 18.92 2.14 0.34
N ALA A 109 18.26 3.03 -0.43
CA ALA A 109 17.06 2.70 -1.16
C ALA A 109 17.29 1.56 -2.17
N LEU A 110 16.49 0.50 -2.07
CA LEU A 110 16.53 -0.71 -2.91
C LEU A 110 17.88 -1.45 -2.88
N ILE A 111 18.71 -1.25 -1.84
CA ILE A 111 20.03 -1.89 -1.75
C ILE A 111 19.95 -3.40 -1.46
N GLY A 112 18.83 -3.86 -0.91
CA GLY A 112 18.58 -5.27 -0.61
C GLY A 112 18.07 -6.08 -1.79
N LEU A 113 17.89 -5.47 -2.97
CA LEU A 113 17.47 -6.18 -4.17
C LEU A 113 18.46 -7.31 -4.53
N PRO A 114 17.97 -8.46 -5.04
CA PRO A 114 18.83 -9.56 -5.43
C PRO A 114 19.74 -9.18 -6.61
N ALA A 115 20.88 -9.87 -6.73
CA ALA A 115 21.89 -9.63 -7.77
C ALA A 115 21.39 -9.73 -9.24
N ALA A 116 20.17 -10.25 -9.44
CA ALA A 116 19.49 -10.22 -10.74
C ALA A 116 19.25 -8.78 -11.25
N TYR A 117 19.09 -7.81 -10.34
CA TYR A 117 18.98 -6.39 -10.67
C TYR A 117 20.38 -5.78 -10.84
N LYS A 118 20.89 -5.83 -12.08
CA LYS A 118 22.26 -5.40 -12.39
C LYS A 118 22.50 -3.90 -12.20
N GLU A 119 21.52 -3.08 -12.58
CA GLU A 119 21.58 -1.63 -12.42
C GLU A 119 21.16 -1.29 -11.00
N ARG A 120 21.98 -0.53 -10.27
CA ARG A 120 21.60 -0.06 -8.93
C ARG A 120 20.63 1.09 -9.03
N PHE A 121 19.67 1.12 -8.09
CA PHE A 121 18.75 2.24 -7.96
C PHE A 121 19.48 3.54 -7.57
N VAL A 122 20.39 3.46 -6.59
CA VAL A 122 21.32 4.53 -6.23
C VAL A 122 22.75 4.05 -6.47
N GLN A 123 23.56 4.85 -7.16
CA GLN A 123 24.93 4.46 -7.47
C GLN A 123 25.82 4.48 -6.21
N PRO A 124 26.87 3.64 -6.15
CA PRO A 124 27.77 3.64 -5.00
C PRO A 124 28.38 5.01 -4.73
N GLY A 125 28.21 5.53 -3.51
CA GLY A 125 28.72 6.84 -3.12
C GLY A 125 27.74 8.01 -3.35
N GLU A 126 26.59 7.76 -3.98
CA GLU A 126 25.53 8.75 -4.16
C GLU A 126 24.46 8.63 -3.06
N MET A 127 23.74 9.72 -2.81
CA MET A 127 22.60 9.78 -1.88
C MET A 127 21.26 9.91 -2.63
N LYS A 128 21.30 10.23 -3.92
CA LYS A 128 20.14 10.45 -4.77
C LYS A 128 20.18 9.52 -5.96
N THR A 129 19.00 9.14 -6.43
CA THR A 129 18.82 8.39 -7.66
C THR A 129 18.57 9.32 -8.85
N LYS A 130 18.93 8.87 -10.05
CA LYS A 130 18.48 9.45 -11.32
C LYS A 130 17.05 9.03 -11.72
N TYR A 131 16.46 8.08 -10.99
CA TYR A 131 15.16 7.49 -11.29
C TYR A 131 14.04 8.18 -10.49
N SER A 132 13.21 8.97 -11.17
CA SER A 132 12.07 9.65 -10.53
C SER A 132 10.89 8.71 -10.25
N ILE A 133 10.77 7.62 -11.03
CA ILE A 133 9.61 6.72 -11.02
C ILE A 133 10.10 5.30 -10.81
N ILE A 134 9.47 4.57 -9.88
CA ILE A 134 9.69 3.14 -9.70
C ILE A 134 8.48 2.42 -10.32
N ILE A 135 8.74 1.38 -11.13
CA ILE A 135 7.69 0.52 -11.69
C ILE A 135 7.84 -0.86 -11.06
N GLY A 136 6.80 -1.36 -10.39
CA GLY A 136 6.78 -2.66 -9.73
C GLY A 136 5.68 -3.59 -10.26
N GLY A 137 5.76 -4.86 -9.89
CA GLY A 137 4.72 -5.86 -10.13
C GLY A 137 3.65 -5.87 -9.05
N GLU A 138 3.23 -7.07 -8.64
CA GLU A 138 2.29 -7.29 -7.55
C GLU A 138 2.94 -7.18 -6.17
N ASN A 139 2.13 -6.80 -5.17
CA ASN A 139 2.48 -6.87 -3.75
C ASN A 139 3.77 -6.09 -3.39
N PHE A 140 3.94 -4.91 -3.98
CA PHE A 140 5.09 -4.04 -3.68
C PHE A 140 5.07 -3.56 -2.22
N GLY A 141 6.23 -3.57 -1.58
CA GLY A 141 6.42 -3.19 -0.18
C GLY A 141 5.92 -4.22 0.82
N CYS A 142 5.90 -5.51 0.46
CA CYS A 142 5.42 -6.56 1.35
C CYS A 142 6.36 -6.86 2.53
N GLY A 143 5.89 -7.68 3.47
CA GLY A 143 6.64 -8.04 4.67
C GLY A 143 6.38 -7.10 5.86
N SER A 144 7.45 -6.78 6.59
CA SER A 144 7.36 -6.09 7.88
C SER A 144 6.90 -4.63 7.79
N SER A 145 6.31 -4.11 8.86
CA SER A 145 5.90 -2.70 8.93
C SER A 145 7.12 -1.80 9.13
N ARG A 146 7.68 -1.27 8.03
CA ARG A 146 8.79 -0.31 8.04
C ARG A 146 8.36 1.02 7.46
N GLU A 147 8.35 2.06 8.28
CA GLU A 147 8.16 3.44 7.80
C GLU A 147 9.37 3.91 6.99
N HIS A 148 10.56 3.41 7.33
CA HIS A 148 11.79 3.68 6.58
C HIS A 148 11.72 3.28 5.10
N ALA A 149 10.87 2.33 4.73
CA ALA A 149 10.78 1.85 3.35
C ALA A 149 10.29 2.94 2.37
N PRO A 150 9.13 3.60 2.54
CA PRO A 150 8.78 4.74 1.71
C PRO A 150 9.70 5.95 1.91
N VAL A 151 10.21 6.17 3.14
CA VAL A 151 11.11 7.28 3.47
C VAL A 151 12.42 7.21 2.68
N CYS A 152 13.07 6.05 2.60
CA CYS A 152 14.34 5.94 1.86
C CYS A 152 14.14 6.16 0.36
N LEU A 153 12.99 5.75 -0.20
CA LEU A 153 12.66 5.99 -1.61
C LEU A 153 12.48 7.49 -1.89
N GLY A 154 11.71 8.18 -1.04
CA GLY A 154 11.52 9.64 -1.12
C GLY A 154 12.82 10.40 -0.92
N ALA A 155 13.62 10.00 0.09
CA ALA A 155 14.94 10.55 0.36
C ALA A 155 15.91 10.35 -0.80
N ALA A 156 15.86 9.22 -1.51
CA ALA A 156 16.63 9.00 -2.71
C ALA A 156 16.19 9.90 -3.88
N GLY A 157 15.00 10.49 -3.83
CA GLY A 157 14.48 11.41 -4.84
C GLY A 157 13.37 10.83 -5.73
N ALA A 158 12.95 9.59 -5.49
CA ALA A 158 11.78 9.04 -6.17
C ALA A 158 10.52 9.81 -5.80
N LYS A 159 9.58 9.93 -6.75
CA LYS A 159 8.34 10.69 -6.58
C LYS A 159 7.10 9.82 -6.61
N ALA A 160 7.14 8.75 -7.40
CA ALA A 160 6.05 7.79 -7.49
C ALA A 160 6.57 6.36 -7.60
N VAL A 161 5.82 5.44 -7.01
CA VAL A 161 5.83 4.03 -7.34
C VAL A 161 4.57 3.77 -8.16
N VAL A 162 4.70 3.07 -9.27
CA VAL A 162 3.60 2.55 -10.08
C VAL A 162 3.69 1.03 -10.02
N ALA A 163 2.70 0.37 -9.43
CA ALA A 163 2.72 -1.08 -9.25
C ALA A 163 1.34 -1.67 -9.49
N GLN A 164 1.26 -2.97 -9.79
CA GLN A 164 -0.04 -3.63 -9.99
C GLN A 164 -0.83 -3.72 -8.67
N SER A 165 -0.11 -3.87 -7.55
CA SER A 165 -0.70 -3.81 -6.22
C SER A 165 0.36 -3.54 -5.14
N TYR A 166 -0.09 -3.04 -3.99
CA TYR A 166 0.75 -2.78 -2.82
C TYR A 166 0.38 -3.67 -1.64
N ALA A 167 1.37 -3.95 -0.81
CA ALA A 167 1.10 -4.37 0.55
C ALA A 167 0.43 -3.21 1.32
N ARG A 168 -0.67 -3.52 2.01
CA ARG A 168 -1.52 -2.53 2.69
C ARG A 168 -0.75 -1.61 3.64
N ILE A 169 0.23 -2.17 4.35
CA ILE A 169 1.04 -1.43 5.32
C ILE A 169 1.97 -0.45 4.62
N PHE A 170 2.63 -0.87 3.55
CA PHE A 170 3.48 0.03 2.76
C PHE A 170 2.67 1.18 2.18
N PHE A 171 1.53 0.89 1.55
CA PHE A 171 0.65 1.93 1.00
C PHE A 171 0.26 2.96 2.07
N ARG A 172 -0.20 2.49 3.25
CA ARG A 172 -0.55 3.37 4.36
C ARG A 172 0.64 4.22 4.82
N ASN A 173 1.84 3.63 4.93
CA ASN A 173 3.03 4.35 5.35
C ASN A 173 3.41 5.42 4.32
N SER A 174 3.33 5.15 3.02
CA SER A 174 3.57 6.15 1.97
C SER A 174 2.63 7.36 2.09
N VAL A 175 1.35 7.12 2.38
CA VAL A 175 0.38 8.20 2.63
C VAL A 175 0.68 8.94 3.93
N ALA A 176 1.02 8.21 4.99
CA ALA A 176 1.27 8.79 6.31
C ALA A 176 2.51 9.70 6.33
N THR A 177 3.58 9.32 5.61
CA THR A 177 4.83 10.09 5.53
C THR A 177 4.82 11.12 4.43
N GLY A 178 4.07 10.89 3.35
CA GLY A 178 4.01 11.80 2.19
C GLY A 178 5.26 11.76 1.30
N GLU A 179 6.11 10.76 1.47
CA GLU A 179 7.41 10.65 0.78
C GLU A 179 7.30 10.24 -0.68
N ILE A 180 6.30 9.41 -1.00
CA ILE A 180 6.13 8.87 -2.35
C ILE A 180 4.65 8.65 -2.66
N TYR A 181 4.29 8.78 -3.94
CA TYR A 181 2.97 8.44 -4.44
C TYR A 181 2.88 6.94 -4.77
N PRO A 182 2.06 6.14 -4.07
CA PRO A 182 1.78 4.75 -4.44
C PRO A 182 0.60 4.69 -5.42
N LEU A 183 0.87 4.44 -6.70
CA LEU A 183 -0.14 4.42 -7.76
C LEU A 183 -0.37 2.99 -8.25
N ASP A 184 -1.63 2.56 -8.27
CA ASP A 184 -2.01 1.24 -8.80
C ASP A 184 -2.15 1.31 -10.32
N SER A 185 -1.53 0.39 -11.04
CA SER A 185 -1.80 0.13 -12.46
C SER A 185 -2.84 -0.99 -12.62
N GLU A 186 -3.67 -0.90 -13.66
CA GLU A 186 -4.62 -1.98 -13.99
C GLU A 186 -3.95 -3.17 -14.69
N VAL A 187 -2.76 -2.94 -15.27
CA VAL A 187 -1.98 -3.91 -16.03
C VAL A 187 -0.56 -4.04 -15.47
N ARG A 188 0.17 -5.08 -15.93
CA ARG A 188 1.55 -5.35 -15.56
C ARG A 188 2.54 -4.48 -16.31
N VAL A 189 2.61 -3.21 -15.93
CA VAL A 189 3.51 -2.21 -16.54
C VAL A 189 4.99 -2.64 -16.48
N CYS A 190 5.38 -3.39 -15.42
CA CYS A 190 6.73 -3.91 -15.25
C CYS A 190 7.19 -4.91 -16.35
N ASP A 191 6.25 -5.54 -17.06
CA ASP A 191 6.58 -6.48 -18.14
C ASP A 191 6.83 -5.75 -19.48
N GLU A 192 6.41 -4.48 -19.58
CA GLU A 192 6.48 -3.68 -20.80
C GLU A 192 7.49 -2.53 -20.75
N CYS A 193 7.75 -2.00 -19.55
CA CYS A 193 8.76 -0.96 -19.33
C CYS A 193 10.11 -1.57 -18.95
N LYS A 194 11.19 -0.82 -19.20
CA LYS A 194 12.55 -1.20 -18.81
C LYS A 194 13.19 -0.13 -17.95
N THR A 195 14.12 -0.55 -17.08
CA THR A 195 14.94 0.39 -16.32
C THR A 195 15.69 1.30 -17.29
N GLY A 196 15.54 2.61 -17.10
CA GLY A 196 16.09 3.64 -17.98
C GLY A 196 15.11 4.17 -19.04
N ASP A 197 13.89 3.62 -19.15
CA ASP A 197 12.84 4.25 -19.95
C ASP A 197 12.49 5.63 -19.37
N VAL A 198 12.12 6.57 -20.24
CA VAL A 198 11.65 7.90 -19.84
C VAL A 198 10.13 7.87 -19.77
N ALA A 199 9.57 8.23 -18.62
CA ALA A 199 8.12 8.26 -18.45
C ALA A 199 7.62 9.54 -17.76
N THR A 200 6.33 9.83 -17.98
CA THR A 200 5.58 10.83 -17.24
C THR A 200 4.39 10.18 -16.57
N VAL A 201 4.23 10.38 -15.27
CA VAL A 201 2.98 10.14 -14.55
C VAL A 201 2.22 11.45 -14.48
N GLU A 202 0.97 11.45 -14.92
CA GLU A 202 0.06 12.57 -14.76
C GLU A 202 -1.07 12.18 -13.80
N LEU A 203 -1.15 12.90 -12.68
CA LEU A 203 -2.22 12.75 -11.72
C LEU A 203 -3.37 13.67 -12.12
N ARG A 204 -4.55 13.08 -12.30
CA ARG A 204 -5.77 13.80 -12.62
C ARG A 204 -6.90 13.28 -11.74
N GLU A 205 -7.87 14.16 -11.49
CA GLU A 205 -9.10 13.78 -10.79
C GLU A 205 -9.87 12.77 -11.65
N GLY A 206 -10.05 11.55 -11.14
CA GLY A 206 -10.73 10.45 -11.84
C GLY A 206 -9.81 9.50 -12.61
N ASP A 207 -8.97 10.00 -13.53
CA ASP A 207 -8.15 9.17 -14.42
C ASP A 207 -6.67 9.60 -14.42
N SER A 208 -5.83 8.88 -13.67
CA SER A 208 -4.38 9.07 -13.73
C SER A 208 -3.76 8.21 -14.83
N ILE A 209 -2.63 8.65 -15.40
CA ILE A 209 -2.00 7.97 -16.54
C ILE A 209 -0.48 7.96 -16.41
N LEU A 210 0.14 6.86 -16.83
CA LEU A 210 1.58 6.75 -17.06
C LEU A 210 1.83 6.71 -18.57
N ILE A 211 2.66 7.61 -19.06
CA ILE A 211 3.08 7.69 -20.46
C ILE A 211 4.55 7.29 -20.53
N ASN A 212 4.87 6.17 -21.18
CA ASN A 212 6.25 5.77 -21.48
C ASN A 212 6.67 6.39 -22.81
N HIS A 213 7.50 7.44 -22.75
CA HIS A 213 7.97 8.18 -23.93
C HIS A 213 8.97 7.38 -24.77
N THR A 214 9.64 6.39 -24.18
CA THR A 214 10.59 5.53 -24.90
C THR A 214 9.86 4.55 -25.83
N THR A 215 8.71 4.02 -25.41
CA THR A 215 7.92 3.06 -26.20
C THR A 215 6.71 3.68 -26.89
N GLY A 216 6.28 4.89 -26.48
CA GLY A 216 5.07 5.55 -26.94
C GLY A 216 3.77 4.96 -26.35
N LYS A 217 3.86 4.09 -25.34
CA LYS A 217 2.72 3.43 -24.72
C LYS A 217 2.17 4.23 -23.54
N GLU A 218 0.87 4.11 -23.32
CA GLU A 218 0.15 4.74 -22.23
C GLU A 218 -0.56 3.70 -21.37
N TYR A 219 -0.53 3.89 -20.06
CA TYR A 219 -1.11 2.97 -19.08
C TYR A 219 -2.03 3.73 -18.14
N LYS A 220 -3.28 3.26 -18.04
CA LYS A 220 -4.24 3.79 -17.07
C LYS A 220 -3.84 3.40 -15.66
N LEU A 221 -3.85 4.37 -14.77
CA LEU A 221 -3.62 4.20 -13.33
C LEU A 221 -4.91 4.49 -12.57
N LYS A 222 -5.12 3.78 -11.47
CA LYS A 222 -6.23 4.10 -10.56
C LYS A 222 -5.97 5.45 -9.90
N PRO A 223 -7.02 6.26 -9.67
CA PRO A 223 -6.86 7.52 -8.97
C PRO A 223 -6.41 7.27 -7.52
N ILE A 224 -5.48 8.11 -7.04
CA ILE A 224 -5.01 8.09 -5.65
C ILE A 224 -6.11 8.48 -4.65
N GLY A 225 -7.15 9.19 -5.11
CA GLY A 225 -8.27 9.64 -4.30
C GLY A 225 -7.86 10.61 -3.20
N ASP A 226 -8.57 10.55 -2.07
CA ASP A 226 -8.40 11.45 -0.92
C ASP A 226 -7.02 11.34 -0.23
N ALA A 227 -6.23 10.33 -0.58
CA ALA A 227 -4.85 10.23 -0.11
C ALA A 227 -3.90 11.25 -0.77
N GLY A 228 -4.22 11.72 -1.98
CA GLY A 228 -3.38 12.68 -2.73
C GLY A 228 -3.09 13.96 -1.93
N PRO A 229 -4.12 14.68 -1.43
CA PRO A 229 -3.92 15.88 -0.61
C PRO A 229 -3.09 15.66 0.66
N VAL A 230 -3.13 14.46 1.25
CA VAL A 230 -2.33 14.10 2.43
C VAL A 230 -0.86 13.95 2.04
N ILE A 231 -0.58 13.26 0.94
CA ILE A 231 0.79 13.11 0.42
C ILE A 231 1.35 14.47 0.01
N ASP A 232 0.55 15.31 -0.65
CA ASP A 232 0.95 16.66 -1.07
C ASP A 232 1.33 17.58 0.09
N ALA A 233 0.67 17.41 1.24
CA ALA A 233 1.01 18.17 2.42
C ALA A 233 2.34 17.74 3.05
N GLY A 234 2.93 16.61 2.64
CA GLY A 234 4.08 16.00 3.32
C GLY A 234 3.66 15.08 4.46
N GLY A 235 2.54 14.37 4.30
CA GLY A 235 2.07 13.36 5.24
C GLY A 235 0.99 13.84 6.20
N ILE A 236 0.53 12.92 7.05
CA ILE A 236 -0.70 13.08 7.85
C ILE A 236 -0.63 14.23 8.85
N PHE A 237 0.52 14.45 9.49
CA PHE A 237 0.66 15.53 10.46
C PHE A 237 0.71 16.89 9.77
N ALA A 238 1.39 17.00 8.64
CA ALA A 238 1.46 18.23 7.88
C ALA A 238 0.09 18.58 7.28
N TYR A 239 -0.64 17.57 6.79
CA TYR A 239 -2.04 17.73 6.37
C TYR A 239 -2.93 18.19 7.52
N ALA A 240 -2.86 17.55 8.70
CA ALA A 240 -3.66 17.92 9.86
C ALA A 240 -3.39 19.35 10.34
N ARG A 241 -2.14 19.82 10.28
CA ARG A 241 -1.78 21.22 10.57
C ARG A 241 -2.39 22.17 9.53
N LYS A 242 -2.23 21.84 8.24
CA LYS A 242 -2.78 22.63 7.12
C LYS A 242 -4.30 22.74 7.19
N ALA A 243 -4.97 21.67 7.62
CA ALA A 243 -6.42 21.61 7.80
C ALA A 243 -6.93 22.19 9.13
N GLY A 244 -6.04 22.68 10.02
CA GLY A 244 -6.42 23.25 11.32
C GLY A 244 -6.92 22.22 12.35
N MET A 245 -6.66 20.92 12.14
CA MET A 245 -7.05 19.86 13.08
C MET A 245 -6.13 19.79 14.29
N ILE A 246 -4.87 20.21 14.14
CA ILE A 246 -3.88 20.35 15.20
C ILE A 246 -3.15 21.69 15.08
N PRO A 247 -2.58 22.25 16.17
CA PRO A 247 -1.87 23.52 16.13
C PRO A 247 -0.75 23.54 15.08
N SER A 248 -0.47 24.68 14.46
CA SER A 248 0.72 24.83 13.61
C SER A 248 1.99 24.56 14.42
N ALA A 249 3.04 24.07 13.79
CA ALA A 249 4.34 23.98 14.47
C ALA A 249 4.73 25.42 14.84
N SER A 250 4.94 25.69 16.14
CA SER A 250 5.47 26.98 16.59
C SER A 250 6.80 27.22 15.89
N ALA A 251 6.89 28.35 15.18
CA ALA A 251 8.11 28.78 14.50
C ALA A 251 9.24 29.08 15.50
#